data_AF-A0A1I4W7J1-F1
#
_entry.id   AF-A0A1I4W7J1-F1
#
_cell.length_a   1.000
_cell.length_b   1.000
_cell.length_c   1.000
_cell.angle_alpha   90.00
_cell.angle_beta   90.00
_cell.angle_gamma   90.00
#
_symmetry.space_group_name_H-M   'P 1'
#
loop_
_entity.id
_entity.type
_entity.pdbx_description
1 polymer ?
#
loop_
_entity_poly.entity_id
_entity_poly.type
_entity_poly.pdbx_seq_one_letter_code
_entity_poly.pdbx_strand_id
1 'polypeptide(L)'
;MTTHLVLGEYSNLIVVFVSGLVPTLLTLYLNERVKGSVKNSFDEKIEKLKNEHSKELSQFQTELNHLKSKENFKFTKLHEKRFEVLQESFKYLNTNLNLLGNHISPFKFTAKGEDFDQNEQKASKEYREAHNEFLQYFNFNSIYFDEETEILLLSFFRESGEIFNAYDQRQIYKSMGEKLETEDRLASAFTYKKIPEIIHPLKKEIELKFRELLGE
;
A
#
# COMPACT_ATOMS: atom_id res chain seq x y z
N MET A 1 -79.03 82.66 -18.35
CA MET A 1 -78.69 82.29 -16.96
C MET A 1 -78.31 80.81 -16.96
N THR A 2 -77.20 80.45 -17.62
CA THR A 2 -76.93 79.06 -18.03
C THR A 2 -75.45 78.71 -18.10
N THR A 3 -74.55 79.58 -17.64
CA THR A 3 -73.08 79.38 -17.66
C THR A 3 -72.50 78.93 -16.32
N HIS A 4 -73.28 78.94 -15.23
CA HIS A 4 -72.79 78.56 -13.89
C HIS A 4 -72.94 77.08 -13.54
N LEU A 5 -73.70 76.30 -14.31
CA LEU A 5 -73.92 74.87 -14.02
C LEU A 5 -72.82 73.95 -14.56
N VAL A 6 -72.09 74.38 -15.60
CA VAL A 6 -71.08 73.54 -16.26
C VAL A 6 -69.78 73.46 -15.44
N LEU A 7 -69.40 74.52 -14.72
CA LEU A 7 -68.15 74.57 -13.92
C LEU A 7 -68.16 73.66 -12.68
N GLY A 8 -69.34 73.37 -12.10
CA GLY A 8 -69.47 72.51 -10.91
C GLY A 8 -69.26 71.02 -11.20
N GLU A 9 -69.66 70.56 -12.39
CA GLU A 9 -69.46 69.17 -12.80
C GLU A 9 -67.98 68.86 -13.06
N TYR A 10 -67.24 69.78 -13.71
CA TYR A 10 -65.79 69.64 -13.90
C TYR A 10 -65.00 69.65 -12.58
N SER A 11 -65.42 70.46 -11.60
CA SER A 11 -64.80 70.47 -10.25
C SER A 11 -64.98 69.14 -9.53
N ASN A 12 -66.18 68.56 -9.55
CA ASN A 12 -66.44 67.27 -8.93
C ASN A 12 -65.72 66.13 -9.67
N LEU A 13 -65.60 66.20 -11.00
CA LEU A 13 -64.83 65.26 -11.81
C LEU A 13 -63.34 65.31 -11.46
N ILE A 14 -62.76 66.50 -11.29
CA ILE A 14 -61.37 66.69 -10.86
C ILE A 14 -61.16 66.16 -9.45
N VAL A 15 -62.08 66.40 -8.52
CA VAL A 15 -61.98 65.88 -7.14
C VAL A 15 -62.07 64.36 -7.11
N VAL A 16 -62.96 63.73 -7.88
CA VAL A 16 -63.06 62.26 -7.99
C VAL A 16 -61.82 61.66 -8.67
N PHE A 17 -61.29 62.32 -9.70
CA PHE A 17 -60.09 61.88 -10.40
C PHE A 17 -58.83 62.00 -9.52
N VAL A 18 -58.66 63.12 -8.82
CA VAL A 18 -57.52 63.36 -7.93
C VAL A 18 -57.60 62.48 -6.67
N SER A 19 -58.79 62.26 -6.11
CA SER A 19 -58.98 61.38 -4.94
C SER A 19 -58.91 59.89 -5.25
N GLY A 20 -59.16 59.48 -6.50
CA GLY A 20 -59.10 58.07 -6.92
C GLY A 20 -57.78 57.65 -7.57
N LEU A 21 -57.29 58.42 -8.55
CA LEU A 21 -56.13 58.03 -9.38
C LEU A 21 -54.78 58.38 -8.74
N VAL A 22 -54.67 59.51 -8.06
CA VAL A 22 -53.39 59.90 -7.44
C VAL A 22 -53.00 58.92 -6.32
N PRO A 23 -53.89 58.52 -5.39
CA PRO A 23 -53.52 57.55 -4.35
C PRO A 23 -53.23 56.17 -4.90
N THR A 24 -53.92 55.73 -5.96
CA THR A 24 -53.65 54.42 -6.59
C THR A 24 -52.31 54.41 -7.30
N LEU A 25 -51.96 55.45 -8.06
CA LEU A 25 -50.63 55.59 -8.68
C LEU A 25 -49.51 55.69 -7.65
N LEU A 26 -49.72 56.43 -6.55
CA LEU A 26 -48.74 56.56 -5.47
C LEU A 26 -48.53 55.22 -4.75
N THR A 27 -49.62 54.49 -4.51
CA THR A 27 -49.57 53.13 -3.95
C THR A 27 -48.83 52.19 -4.89
N LEU A 28 -49.09 52.25 -6.20
CA LEU A 28 -48.42 51.43 -7.22
C LEU A 28 -46.92 51.69 -7.24
N TYR A 29 -46.51 52.97 -7.28
CA TYR A 29 -45.12 53.39 -7.26
C TYR A 29 -44.39 52.95 -5.97
N LEU A 30 -45.03 53.12 -4.80
CA LEU A 30 -44.47 52.65 -3.53
C LEU A 30 -44.36 51.12 -3.48
N ASN A 31 -45.37 50.40 -3.97
CA ASN A 31 -45.35 48.93 -4.00
C ASN A 31 -44.23 48.40 -4.90
N GLU A 32 -44.02 49.05 -6.04
CA GLU A 32 -42.99 48.70 -7.02
C GLU A 32 -41.58 49.00 -6.49
N ARG A 33 -41.40 50.14 -5.80
CA ARG A 33 -40.14 50.51 -5.15
C ARG A 33 -39.82 49.60 -3.96
N VAL A 34 -40.81 49.27 -3.12
CA VAL A 34 -40.64 48.34 -1.99
C VAL A 34 -40.36 46.93 -2.50
N LYS A 35 -41.09 46.44 -3.51
CA LYS A 35 -40.79 45.15 -4.16
C LYS A 35 -39.38 45.12 -4.74
N GLY A 36 -38.96 46.16 -5.43
CA GLY A 36 -37.61 46.27 -6.00
C GLY A 36 -36.52 46.22 -4.91
N SER A 37 -36.69 46.99 -3.83
CA SER A 37 -35.75 47.00 -2.71
C SER A 37 -35.68 45.65 -1.98
N VAL A 38 -36.84 45.02 -1.74
CA VAL A 38 -36.92 43.71 -1.08
C VAL A 38 -36.26 42.65 -1.97
N LYS A 39 -36.56 42.65 -3.28
CA LYS A 39 -35.97 41.73 -4.24
C LYS A 39 -34.44 41.88 -4.29
N ASN A 40 -33.92 43.10 -4.40
CA ASN A 40 -32.47 43.34 -4.38
C ASN A 40 -31.83 42.83 -3.07
N SER A 41 -32.48 43.02 -1.92
CA SER A 41 -31.95 42.52 -0.64
C SER A 41 -31.92 40.97 -0.57
N PHE A 42 -32.88 40.30 -1.22
CA PHE A 42 -32.89 38.85 -1.32
C PHE A 42 -31.83 38.36 -2.31
N ASP A 43 -31.70 39.02 -3.47
CA ASP A 43 -30.70 38.70 -4.48
C ASP A 43 -29.28 38.84 -3.90
N GLU A 44 -28.98 39.92 -3.16
CA GLU A 44 -27.70 40.09 -2.46
C GLU A 44 -27.45 39.01 -1.40
N LYS A 45 -28.47 38.63 -0.62
CA LYS A 45 -28.34 37.57 0.39
C LYS A 45 -28.10 36.21 -0.27
N ILE A 46 -28.79 35.92 -1.37
CA ILE A 46 -28.59 34.70 -2.16
C ILE A 46 -27.18 34.67 -2.74
N GLU A 47 -26.69 35.79 -3.27
CA GLU A 47 -25.34 35.89 -3.83
C GLU A 47 -24.26 35.71 -2.75
N LYS A 48 -24.41 36.38 -1.59
CA LYS A 48 -23.51 36.17 -0.44
C LYS A 48 -23.50 34.71 0.02
N LEU A 49 -24.68 34.11 0.18
CA LEU A 49 -24.79 32.72 0.62
C LEU A 49 -24.17 31.75 -0.40
N LYS A 50 -24.37 31.99 -1.70
CA LYS A 50 -23.70 31.22 -2.77
C LYS A 50 -22.19 31.36 -2.71
N ASN A 51 -21.67 32.57 -2.50
CA ASN A 51 -20.23 32.82 -2.42
C ASN A 51 -19.61 32.18 -1.17
N GLU A 52 -20.29 32.25 -0.03
CA GLU A 52 -19.88 31.57 1.22
C GLU A 52 -19.84 30.05 1.02
N HIS A 53 -20.92 29.46 0.50
CA HIS A 53 -20.94 28.03 0.22
C HIS A 53 -19.90 27.63 -0.83
N SER A 54 -19.68 28.41 -1.88
CA SER A 54 -18.65 28.11 -2.88
C SER A 54 -17.24 28.14 -2.27
N LYS A 55 -16.99 29.06 -1.34
CA LYS A 55 -15.73 29.15 -0.60
C LYS A 55 -15.55 27.94 0.32
N GLU A 56 -16.58 27.58 1.10
CA GLU A 56 -16.57 26.39 1.95
C GLU A 56 -16.34 25.11 1.14
N LEU A 57 -17.02 24.97 -0.01
CA LEU A 57 -16.87 23.81 -0.88
C LEU A 57 -15.44 23.71 -1.44
N SER A 58 -14.86 24.84 -1.83
CA SER A 58 -13.45 24.90 -2.26
C SER A 58 -12.48 24.56 -1.13
N GLN A 59 -12.77 24.98 0.11
CA GLN A 59 -11.96 24.64 1.28
C GLN A 59 -12.03 23.14 1.57
N PHE A 60 -13.22 22.56 1.63
CA PHE A 60 -13.40 21.12 1.83
C PHE A 60 -12.75 20.29 0.72
N GLN A 61 -12.86 20.71 -0.54
CA GLN A 61 -12.20 20.02 -1.64
C GLN A 61 -10.66 20.07 -1.52
N THR A 62 -10.12 21.19 -1.06
CA THR A 62 -8.68 21.33 -0.80
C THR A 62 -8.22 20.43 0.35
N GLU A 63 -8.97 20.40 1.46
CA GLU A 63 -8.69 19.53 2.61
C GLU A 63 -8.77 18.04 2.24
N LEU A 64 -9.78 17.65 1.48
CA LEU A 64 -9.92 16.28 0.95
C LEU A 64 -8.73 15.89 0.07
N ASN A 65 -8.33 16.76 -0.85
CA ASN A 65 -7.18 16.51 -1.72
C ASN A 65 -5.88 16.42 -0.93
N HIS A 66 -5.71 17.25 0.10
CA HIS A 66 -4.56 17.19 0.99
C HIS A 66 -4.53 15.87 1.80
N LEU A 67 -5.66 15.46 2.37
CA LEU A 67 -5.80 14.19 3.08
C LEU A 67 -5.51 13.00 2.17
N LYS A 68 -6.12 12.97 0.99
CA LYS A 68 -5.89 11.93 -0.03
C LYS A 68 -4.42 11.86 -0.43
N SER A 69 -3.78 13.00 -0.65
CA SER A 69 -2.35 13.05 -0.99
C SER A 69 -1.47 12.51 0.14
N LYS A 70 -1.80 12.84 1.40
CA LYS A 70 -1.08 12.35 2.58
C LYS A 70 -1.23 10.84 2.77
N GLU A 71 -2.44 10.31 2.60
CA GLU A 71 -2.69 8.87 2.67
C GLU A 71 -2.00 8.13 1.53
N ASN A 72 -2.12 8.63 0.30
CA ASN A 72 -1.42 8.08 -0.87
C ASN A 72 0.09 8.06 -0.64
N PHE A 73 0.67 9.10 -0.06
CA PHE A 73 2.09 9.14 0.26
C PHE A 73 2.49 8.06 1.28
N LYS A 74 1.73 7.93 2.38
CA LYS A 74 1.98 6.89 3.38
C LYS A 74 1.88 5.48 2.79
N PHE A 75 0.83 5.24 2.01
CA PHE A 75 0.60 3.97 1.32
C PHE A 75 1.76 3.66 0.38
N THR A 76 2.16 4.63 -0.46
CA THR A 76 3.28 4.48 -1.40
C THR A 76 4.57 4.14 -0.66
N LYS A 77 4.90 4.86 0.42
CA LYS A 77 6.12 4.60 1.21
C LYS A 77 6.12 3.22 1.88
N LEU A 78 4.97 2.78 2.38
CA LEU A 78 4.83 1.44 2.95
C LEU A 78 5.02 0.36 1.88
N HIS A 79 4.40 0.53 0.70
CA HIS A 79 4.55 -0.40 -0.41
C HIS A 79 5.97 -0.45 -0.96
N GLU A 80 6.60 0.71 -1.15
CA GLU A 80 8.03 0.80 -1.49
C GLU A 80 8.87 -0.01 -0.50
N LYS A 81 8.63 0.16 0.81
CA LYS A 81 9.39 -0.57 1.82
C LYS A 81 9.14 -2.07 1.79
N ARG A 82 7.88 -2.48 1.60
CA ARG A 82 7.53 -3.90 1.41
C ARG A 82 8.24 -4.50 0.21
N PHE A 83 8.28 -3.79 -0.92
CA PHE A 83 8.97 -4.25 -2.13
C PHE A 83 10.47 -4.41 -1.92
N GLU A 84 11.13 -3.47 -1.24
CA GLU A 84 12.54 -3.60 -0.85
C GLU A 84 12.77 -4.87 -0.01
N VAL A 85 11.90 -5.11 0.98
CA VAL A 85 12.02 -6.27 1.87
C VAL A 85 11.81 -7.59 1.12
N LEU A 86 10.80 -7.67 0.24
CA LEU A 86 10.55 -8.85 -0.58
C LEU A 86 11.73 -9.15 -1.52
N GLN A 87 12.27 -8.11 -2.18
CA GLN A 87 13.42 -8.24 -3.06
C GLN A 87 14.64 -8.79 -2.31
N GLU A 88 14.96 -8.20 -1.16
CA GLU A 88 16.15 -8.60 -0.39
C GLU A 88 15.97 -10.00 0.23
N SER A 89 14.79 -10.32 0.75
CA SER A 89 14.47 -11.69 1.20
C SER A 89 14.58 -12.70 0.07
N PHE A 90 14.16 -12.36 -1.15
CA PHE A 90 14.32 -13.25 -2.30
C PHE A 90 15.78 -13.48 -2.67
N LYS A 91 16.61 -12.42 -2.59
CA LYS A 91 18.06 -12.54 -2.78
C LYS A 91 18.70 -13.44 -1.72
N TYR A 92 18.34 -13.28 -0.44
CA TYR A 92 18.83 -14.15 0.63
C TYR A 92 18.37 -15.60 0.44
N LEU A 93 17.09 -15.83 0.11
CA LEU A 93 16.54 -17.16 -0.16
C LEU A 93 17.34 -17.90 -1.23
N ASN A 94 17.60 -17.24 -2.36
CA ASN A 94 18.37 -17.85 -3.46
C ASN A 94 19.83 -18.09 -3.06
N THR A 95 20.45 -17.15 -2.35
CA THR A 95 21.84 -17.28 -1.89
C THR A 95 21.97 -18.46 -0.93
N ASN A 96 21.06 -18.57 0.03
CA ASN A 96 21.03 -19.64 1.01
C ASN A 96 20.84 -21.00 0.35
N LEU A 97 19.88 -21.12 -0.58
CA LEU A 97 19.63 -22.36 -1.31
C LEU A 97 20.83 -22.79 -2.17
N ASN A 98 21.46 -21.84 -2.88
CA ASN A 98 22.64 -22.13 -3.69
C ASN A 98 23.80 -22.65 -2.83
N LEU A 99 24.06 -22.00 -1.69
CA LEU A 99 25.10 -22.43 -0.75
C LEU A 99 24.79 -23.80 -0.16
N LEU A 100 23.54 -24.06 0.24
CA LEU A 100 23.12 -25.36 0.73
C LEU A 100 23.33 -26.44 -0.32
N GLY A 101 22.84 -26.22 -1.54
CA GLY A 101 22.96 -27.16 -2.65
C GLY A 101 24.40 -27.47 -3.01
N ASN A 102 25.26 -26.46 -3.04
CA ASN A 102 26.69 -26.63 -3.27
C ASN A 102 27.36 -27.43 -2.14
N HIS A 103 27.02 -27.11 -0.89
CA HIS A 103 27.61 -27.77 0.27
C HIS A 103 27.20 -29.24 0.37
N ILE A 104 25.92 -29.59 0.13
CA ILE A 104 25.46 -30.98 0.26
C ILE A 104 25.53 -31.78 -1.05
N SER A 105 26.01 -31.17 -2.14
CA SER A 105 26.13 -31.83 -3.44
C SER A 105 26.94 -33.13 -3.35
N PRO A 106 26.45 -34.24 -3.92
CA PRO A 106 27.22 -35.48 -3.99
C PRO A 106 28.42 -35.36 -4.95
N PHE A 107 28.40 -34.39 -5.86
CA PHE A 107 29.47 -34.11 -6.82
C PHE A 107 30.18 -32.82 -6.42
N LYS A 108 31.36 -32.95 -5.80
CA LYS A 108 32.20 -31.82 -5.37
C LYS A 108 33.42 -31.71 -6.27
N PHE A 109 33.64 -30.52 -6.80
CA PHE A 109 34.85 -30.18 -7.53
C PHE A 109 35.76 -29.37 -6.60
N THR A 110 36.91 -29.92 -6.25
CA THR A 110 37.98 -29.19 -5.57
C THR A 110 38.98 -28.69 -6.60
N ALA A 111 39.43 -27.44 -6.45
CA ALA A 111 40.45 -26.90 -7.35
C ALA A 111 41.78 -27.66 -7.15
N LYS A 112 42.60 -27.69 -8.20
CA LYS A 112 43.89 -28.39 -8.16
C LYS A 112 44.79 -27.74 -7.12
N GLY A 113 45.09 -28.45 -6.03
CA GLY A 113 45.93 -27.99 -4.93
C GLY A 113 45.18 -27.58 -3.66
N GLU A 114 43.84 -27.62 -3.66
CA GLU A 114 43.04 -27.44 -2.45
C GLU A 114 42.79 -28.77 -1.73
N ASP A 115 42.89 -28.72 -0.40
CA ASP A 115 42.52 -29.84 0.46
C ASP A 115 40.99 -29.98 0.53
N PHE A 116 40.50 -31.22 0.42
CA PHE A 116 39.06 -31.50 0.39
C PHE A 116 38.39 -31.09 1.71
N ASP A 117 39.01 -31.40 2.85
CA ASP A 117 38.44 -31.13 4.17
C ASP A 117 38.41 -29.62 4.44
N GLN A 118 39.43 -28.88 4.00
CA GLN A 118 39.43 -27.41 4.05
C GLN A 118 38.31 -26.79 3.21
N ASN A 119 38.10 -27.27 1.98
CA ASN A 119 37.01 -26.79 1.13
C ASN A 119 35.64 -27.13 1.75
N GLU A 120 35.52 -28.29 2.39
CA GLU A 120 34.30 -28.71 3.07
C GLU A 120 33.93 -27.82 4.25
N GLN A 121 34.92 -27.53 5.12
CA GLN A 121 34.74 -26.64 6.26
C GLN A 121 34.38 -25.22 5.82
N LYS A 122 34.99 -24.75 4.72
CA LYS A 122 34.68 -23.44 4.13
C LYS A 122 33.22 -23.39 3.67
N ALA A 123 32.76 -24.37 2.88
CA ALA A 123 31.38 -24.43 2.42
C ALA A 123 30.36 -24.52 3.57
N SER A 124 30.68 -25.31 4.60
CA SER A 124 29.86 -25.43 5.82
C SER A 124 29.73 -24.08 6.53
N LYS A 125 30.85 -23.37 6.70
CA LYS A 125 30.88 -22.05 7.31
C LYS A 125 30.09 -21.01 6.50
N GLU A 126 30.32 -20.95 5.20
CA GLU A 126 29.64 -20.00 4.29
C GLU A 126 28.11 -20.18 4.34
N TYR A 127 27.63 -21.42 4.33
CA TYR A 127 26.20 -21.68 4.49
C TYR A 127 25.67 -21.20 5.85
N ARG A 128 26.34 -21.54 6.95
CA ARG A 128 25.91 -21.13 8.31
C ARG A 128 25.84 -19.61 8.44
N GLU A 129 26.83 -18.91 7.93
CA GLU A 129 26.86 -17.44 7.93
C GLU A 129 25.68 -16.88 7.14
N ALA A 130 25.47 -17.33 5.90
CA ALA A 130 24.37 -16.87 5.06
C ALA A 130 22.98 -17.23 5.65
N HIS A 131 22.84 -18.39 6.30
CA HIS A 131 21.60 -18.81 6.96
C HIS A 131 21.28 -17.93 8.16
N ASN A 132 22.27 -17.66 9.01
CA ASN A 132 22.10 -16.78 10.16
C ASN A 132 21.82 -15.34 9.74
N GLU A 133 22.51 -14.84 8.71
CA GLU A 133 22.27 -13.50 8.17
C GLU A 133 20.85 -13.38 7.62
N PHE A 134 20.37 -14.37 6.86
CA PHE A 134 19.01 -14.36 6.35
C PHE A 134 17.97 -14.43 7.48
N LEU A 135 18.16 -15.31 8.46
CA LEU A 135 17.26 -15.42 9.61
C LEU A 135 17.22 -14.13 10.43
N GLN A 136 18.38 -13.50 10.64
CA GLN A 136 18.47 -12.21 11.32
C GLN A 136 17.73 -11.12 10.53
N TYR A 137 17.96 -11.03 9.22
CA TYR A 137 17.26 -10.10 8.35
C TYR A 137 15.74 -10.29 8.41
N PHE A 138 15.28 -11.55 8.31
CA PHE A 138 13.87 -11.89 8.41
C PHE A 138 13.27 -11.46 9.74
N ASN A 139 13.91 -11.76 10.87
CA ASN A 139 13.43 -11.38 12.19
C ASN A 139 13.28 -9.86 12.36
N PHE A 140 14.18 -9.06 11.76
CA PHE A 140 14.06 -7.60 11.79
C PHE A 140 12.96 -7.05 10.88
N ASN A 141 12.58 -7.80 9.85
CA ASN A 141 11.65 -7.35 8.82
C ASN A 141 10.34 -8.15 8.79
N SER A 142 10.08 -8.99 9.80
CA SER A 142 8.92 -9.91 9.81
C SER A 142 7.58 -9.18 9.66
N ILE A 143 7.48 -7.97 10.20
CA ILE A 143 6.30 -7.09 10.11
C ILE A 143 5.86 -6.74 8.68
N TYR A 144 6.74 -6.92 7.69
CA TYR A 144 6.44 -6.63 6.29
C TYR A 144 5.84 -7.82 5.53
N PHE A 145 5.82 -9.01 6.13
CA PHE A 145 5.21 -10.21 5.56
C PHE A 145 3.82 -10.42 6.16
N ASP A 146 2.94 -11.04 5.38
CA ASP A 146 1.71 -11.64 5.92
C ASP A 146 2.03 -12.95 6.65
N GLU A 147 1.07 -13.41 7.46
CA GLU A 147 1.22 -14.59 8.31
C GLU A 147 1.52 -15.87 7.51
N GLU A 148 0.93 -16.04 6.32
CA GLU A 148 1.16 -17.22 5.49
C GLU A 148 2.60 -17.23 4.96
N THR A 149 3.07 -16.08 4.46
CA THR A 149 4.44 -15.90 4.00
C THR A 149 5.46 -16.09 5.13
N GLU A 150 5.15 -15.60 6.34
CA GLU A 150 5.98 -15.80 7.53
C GLU A 150 6.15 -17.29 7.85
N ILE A 151 5.05 -18.05 7.84
CA ILE A 151 5.06 -19.50 8.09
C ILE A 151 5.88 -20.25 7.03
N LEU A 152 5.77 -19.87 5.76
CA LEU A 152 6.55 -20.48 4.68
C LEU A 152 8.05 -20.22 4.84
N LEU A 153 8.44 -18.99 5.19
CA LEU A 153 9.84 -18.64 5.45
C LEU A 153 10.40 -19.38 6.67
N LEU A 154 9.64 -19.45 7.76
CA LEU A 154 10.01 -20.23 8.95
C LEU A 154 10.17 -21.73 8.63
N SER A 155 9.28 -22.27 7.80
CA SER A 155 9.39 -23.65 7.31
C SER A 155 10.66 -23.82 6.48
N PHE A 156 10.95 -22.91 5.56
CA PHE A 156 12.20 -22.92 4.81
C PHE A 156 13.44 -22.91 5.73
N PHE A 157 13.49 -22.04 6.74
CA PHE A 157 14.60 -22.00 7.70
C PHE A 157 14.77 -23.33 8.44
N ARG A 158 13.67 -23.90 8.94
CA ARG A 158 13.70 -25.19 9.63
C ARG A 158 14.23 -26.30 8.71
N GLU A 159 13.60 -26.49 7.55
CA GLU A 159 13.94 -27.59 6.64
C GLU A 159 15.36 -27.46 6.09
N SER A 160 15.78 -26.26 5.69
CA SER A 160 17.15 -26.02 5.20
C SER A 160 18.20 -26.27 6.31
N GLY A 161 17.93 -25.81 7.53
CA GLY A 161 18.77 -26.06 8.70
C GLY A 161 18.86 -27.54 9.04
N GLU A 162 17.75 -28.28 9.02
CA GLU A 162 17.72 -29.73 9.27
C GLU A 162 18.50 -30.52 8.21
N ILE A 163 18.32 -30.19 6.92
CA ILE A 163 19.07 -30.80 5.81
C ILE A 163 20.57 -30.57 5.99
N PHE A 164 20.96 -29.32 6.28
CA PHE A 164 22.35 -28.97 6.55
C PHE A 164 22.92 -29.76 7.73
N ASN A 165 22.26 -29.72 8.89
CA ASN A 165 22.73 -30.38 10.10
C ASN A 165 22.87 -31.90 9.90
N ALA A 166 21.92 -32.53 9.20
CA ALA A 166 21.97 -33.96 8.89
C ALA A 166 23.16 -34.34 8.01
N TYR A 167 23.59 -33.44 7.11
CA TYR A 167 24.78 -33.64 6.30
C TYR A 167 26.06 -33.37 7.08
N ASP A 168 26.13 -32.23 7.76
CA ASP A 168 27.32 -31.74 8.45
C ASP A 168 27.72 -32.63 9.64
N GLN A 169 26.75 -33.13 10.42
CA GLN A 169 27.00 -34.10 11.49
C GLN A 169 27.70 -35.36 10.97
N ARG A 170 27.34 -35.84 9.78
CA ARG A 170 27.99 -37.02 9.18
C ARG A 170 29.43 -36.74 8.75
N GLN A 171 29.71 -35.54 8.24
CA GLN A 171 31.10 -35.15 7.93
C GLN A 171 31.95 -35.09 9.20
N ILE A 172 31.39 -34.64 10.32
CA ILE A 172 32.07 -34.65 11.61
C ILE A 172 32.43 -36.08 12.03
N TYR A 173 31.48 -37.02 11.99
CA TYR A 173 31.75 -38.43 12.33
C TYR A 173 32.81 -39.06 11.43
N LYS A 174 32.79 -38.75 10.12
CA LYS A 174 33.85 -39.15 9.18
C LYS A 174 35.23 -38.69 9.62
N SER A 175 35.34 -37.41 10.00
CA SER A 175 36.60 -36.79 10.39
C SER A 175 37.18 -37.37 11.68
N MET A 176 36.33 -37.97 12.53
CA MET A 176 36.73 -38.66 13.77
C MET A 176 37.25 -40.09 13.54
N GLY A 177 37.31 -40.55 12.29
CA GLY A 177 37.85 -41.87 11.93
C GLY A 177 36.85 -43.02 12.07
N GLU A 178 35.55 -42.73 12.22
CA GLU A 178 34.52 -43.75 12.08
C GLU A 178 34.49 -44.24 10.63
N LYS A 179 34.53 -45.56 10.44
CA LYS A 179 34.47 -46.17 9.11
C LYS A 179 33.07 -45.96 8.53
N LEU A 180 32.97 -44.97 7.67
CA LEU A 180 31.79 -44.75 6.84
C LEU A 180 31.70 -45.85 5.77
N GLU A 181 30.69 -46.70 5.87
CA GLU A 181 30.41 -47.78 4.91
C GLU A 181 29.82 -47.22 3.59
N THR A 182 29.55 -48.11 2.63
CA THR A 182 28.79 -47.82 1.39
C THR A 182 27.48 -47.05 1.65
N GLU A 183 26.93 -47.20 2.86
CA GLU A 183 25.75 -46.49 3.34
C GLU A 183 25.91 -44.96 3.34
N ASP A 184 27.09 -44.37 3.55
CA ASP A 184 27.23 -42.91 3.67
C ASP A 184 27.15 -42.13 2.37
N ARG A 185 27.60 -42.75 1.26
CA ARG A 185 27.40 -42.18 -0.08
C ARG A 185 25.92 -42.18 -0.44
N LEU A 186 25.20 -43.25 -0.09
CA LEU A 186 23.75 -43.31 -0.24
C LEU A 186 23.08 -42.27 0.66
N ALA A 187 23.54 -42.14 1.91
CA ALA A 187 22.98 -41.25 2.90
C ALA A 187 23.15 -39.77 2.51
N SER A 188 24.29 -39.38 1.92
CA SER A 188 24.51 -38.04 1.36
C SER A 188 23.59 -37.78 0.15
N ALA A 189 23.42 -38.78 -0.73
CA ALA A 189 22.48 -38.67 -1.85
C ALA A 189 21.02 -38.56 -1.36
N PHE A 190 20.64 -39.25 -0.27
CA PHE A 190 19.34 -39.10 0.37
C PHE A 190 19.14 -37.70 0.95
N THR A 191 20.14 -37.12 1.60
CA THR A 191 20.05 -35.74 2.10
C THR A 191 19.93 -34.74 0.94
N TYR A 192 20.68 -34.94 -0.15
CA TYR A 192 20.58 -34.12 -1.35
C TYR A 192 19.20 -34.19 -2.00
N LYS A 193 18.55 -35.37 -2.02
CA LYS A 193 17.18 -35.54 -2.55
C LYS A 193 16.13 -34.70 -1.82
N LYS A 194 16.36 -34.35 -0.55
CA LYS A 194 15.45 -33.46 0.18
C LYS A 194 15.37 -32.05 -0.41
N ILE A 195 16.39 -31.57 -1.13
CA ILE A 195 16.33 -30.27 -1.79
C ILE A 195 15.20 -30.23 -2.83
N PRO A 196 15.19 -31.08 -3.87
CA PRO A 196 14.11 -31.05 -4.86
C PRO A 196 12.76 -31.51 -4.30
N GLU A 197 12.73 -32.36 -3.27
CA GLU A 197 11.49 -32.90 -2.70
C GLU A 197 10.79 -31.95 -1.72
N ILE A 198 11.55 -31.16 -0.95
CA ILE A 198 11.03 -30.33 0.13
C ILE A 198 11.31 -28.85 -0.14
N ILE A 199 12.57 -28.51 -0.39
CA ILE A 199 13.01 -27.11 -0.49
C ILE A 199 12.51 -26.44 -1.78
N HIS A 200 12.56 -27.12 -2.92
CA HIS A 200 12.07 -26.55 -4.19
C HIS A 200 10.57 -26.23 -4.16
N PRO A 201 9.67 -27.13 -3.69
CA PRO A 201 8.27 -26.79 -3.49
C PRO A 201 8.07 -25.59 -2.57
N LEU A 202 8.73 -25.57 -1.39
CA LEU A 202 8.64 -24.44 -0.46
C LEU A 202 9.09 -23.12 -1.09
N LYS A 203 10.22 -23.12 -1.79
CA LYS A 203 10.71 -21.93 -2.51
C LYS A 203 9.70 -21.45 -3.55
N LYS A 204 9.08 -22.37 -4.28
CA LYS A 204 8.06 -22.03 -5.28
C LYS A 204 6.82 -21.40 -4.65
N GLU A 205 6.37 -21.91 -3.50
CA GLU A 205 5.25 -21.32 -2.77
C GLU A 205 5.59 -19.92 -2.24
N ILE A 206 6.80 -19.72 -1.70
CA ILE A 206 7.29 -18.39 -1.29
C ILE A 206 7.32 -17.43 -2.49
N GLU A 207 7.81 -17.89 -3.64
CA GLU A 207 7.84 -17.07 -4.87
C GLU A 207 6.46 -16.65 -5.34
N LEU A 208 5.48 -17.55 -5.29
CA LEU A 208 4.10 -17.25 -5.63
C LEU A 208 3.54 -16.18 -4.67
N LYS A 209 3.75 -16.33 -3.37
CA LYS A 209 3.34 -15.33 -2.38
C LYS A 209 3.99 -13.98 -2.59
N PHE A 210 5.29 -13.97 -2.92
CA PHE A 210 5.98 -12.72 -3.22
C PHE A 210 5.38 -12.04 -4.46
N ARG A 211 5.02 -12.79 -5.50
CA ARG A 211 4.36 -12.25 -6.70
C ARG A 211 2.96 -11.70 -6.42
N GLU A 212 2.16 -12.42 -5.62
CA GLU A 212 0.85 -11.95 -5.16
C GLU A 212 0.97 -10.60 -4.44
N LEU A 213 1.97 -10.45 -3.57
CA LEU A 213 2.25 -9.19 -2.86
C LEU A 213 2.75 -8.06 -3.78
N LEU A 214 3.32 -8.40 -4.94
CA LEU A 214 3.70 -7.46 -6.00
C LEU A 214 2.53 -7.08 -6.92
N GLY A 215 1.41 -7.80 -6.85
CA GLY A 215 0.19 -7.53 -7.63
C GLY A 215 0.04 -8.34 -8.92
N GLU A 216 0.73 -9.48 -9.05
CA GLU A 216 0.38 -10.55 -10.02
C GLU A 216 -0.80 -11.39 -9.48
#